data_AF-M7ACY7-F1
#
_entry.id   AF-M7ACY7-F1
#
_cell.length_a   1.000
_cell.length_b   1.000
_cell.length_c   1.000
_cell.angle_alpha   90.00
_cell.angle_beta   90.00
_cell.angle_gamma   90.00
#
_symmetry.space_group_name_H-M   'P 1'
#
loop_
_entity.id
_entity.type
_entity.pdbx_description
1 polymer ?
#
loop_
_entity_poly.entity_id
_entity_poly.type
_entity_poly.pdbx_seq_one_letter_code
_entity_poly.pdbx_strand_id
1 'polypeptide(L)' 'MLEGTFEMGKMIGPGKVRFPDTSIYEGDFQDEKNSAEGIMYSSFDHSKRHCRIENKIVLCGGPLQESGDIKPLH' A
#
# COMPACT_ATOMS: atom_id res chain seq x y z
N MET A 1 13.44 2.09 -0.72
CA MET A 1 13.98 0.71 -0.73
C MET A 1 12.90 -0.21 -1.26
N LEU A 2 13.23 -1.14 -2.15
CA LEU A 2 12.28 -2.08 -2.72
C LEU A 2 12.63 -3.49 -2.23
N GLU A 3 11.65 -4.24 -1.74
CA GLU A 3 11.79 -5.63 -1.30
C GLU A 3 10.72 -6.46 -2.03
N GLY A 4 11.10 -7.58 -2.66
CA GLY A 4 10.17 -8.41 -3.42
C GLY A 4 10.87 -9.23 -4.50
N THR A 5 10.07 -9.92 -5.31
CA THR A 5 10.56 -10.67 -6.48
C THR A 5 10.60 -9.75 -7.69
N PHE A 6 11.67 -9.85 -8.49
CA PHE A 6 11.83 -9.04 -9.70
C PHE A 6 12.03 -9.93 -10.93
N GLU A 7 11.28 -9.65 -11.99
CA GLU A 7 11.43 -10.27 -13.30
C GLU A 7 11.56 -9.17 -14.37
N MET A 8 12.58 -9.25 -15.21
CA MET A 8 12.87 -8.25 -16.25
C MET A 8 12.90 -6.78 -15.74
N GLY A 9 13.39 -6.57 -14.51
CA GLY A 9 13.46 -5.25 -13.90
C GLY A 9 12.13 -4.71 -13.35
N LYS A 10 11.09 -5.52 -13.30
CA LYS A 10 9.78 -5.19 -12.72
C LYS A 10 9.52 -6.05 -11.49
N MET A 11 8.93 -5.45 -10.46
CA MET A 11 8.50 -6.19 -9.27
C MET A 11 7.27 -7.02 -9.64
N ILE A 12 7.25 -8.28 -9.22
CA ILE A 12 6.14 -9.22 -9.44
C ILE A 12 5.72 -9.88 -8.12
N GLY A 13 4.43 -10.12 -7.97
CA GLY A 13 3.89 -10.74 -6.77
C GLY A 13 3.99 -9.84 -5.53
N PRO A 14 4.04 -10.39 -4.32
CA PRO A 14 4.10 -9.61 -3.09
C PRO A 14 5.40 -8.79 -3.00
N GLY A 15 5.26 -7.52 -2.65
CA GLY A 15 6.40 -6.62 -2.51
C GLY A 15 6.15 -5.45 -1.56
N LYS A 16 7.26 -4.78 -1.21
CA LYS A 16 7.31 -3.70 -0.24
C LYS A 16 8.14 -2.53 -0.77
N VAL A 17 7.61 -1.33 -0.63
CA VAL A 17 8.24 -0.08 -1.05
C VAL A 17 8.38 0.83 0.15
N ARG A 18 9.61 1.16 0.54
CA ARG A 18 9.90 2.18 1.55
C ARG A 18 10.20 3.51 0.87
N PHE A 19 9.41 4.53 1.18
CA PHE A 19 9.56 5.89 0.67
C PHE A 19 10.53 6.72 1.54
N PRO A 20 11.08 7.84 1.01
CA PRO A 20 11.98 8.71 1.76
C PRO A 20 11.35 9.35 3.00
N ASP A 21 10.03 9.53 3.01
CA ASP A 21 9.26 10.05 4.14
C ASP A 21 9.01 9.00 5.24
N THR A 22 9.65 7.84 5.15
CA THR A 22 9.51 6.67 6.02
C THR A 22 8.16 5.96 5.93
N SER A 23 7.26 6.37 5.05
CA SER A 23 6.06 5.58 4.75
C SER A 23 6.46 4.28 4.05
N ILE A 24 5.66 3.24 4.28
CA ILE A 24 5.89 1.92 3.72
C ILE A 24 4.61 1.45 3.03
N TYR A 25 4.75 1.04 1.77
CA TYR A 25 3.69 0.41 1.00
C TYR A 25 3.96 -1.08 0.87
N GLU A 26 2.96 -1.91 1.14
CA GLU A 26 2.96 -3.35 0.92
C GLU A 26 1.79 -3.70 0.00
N GLY A 27 2.06 -4.41 -1.09
CA GLY A 27 1.04 -4.76 -2.07
C GLY A 27 1.45 -5.93 -2.95
N ASP A 28 0.52 -6.38 -3.79
CA ASP A 28 0.75 -7.42 -4.79
C ASP A 28 0.92 -6.78 -6.17
N PHE A 29 2.09 -6.94 -6.76
CA PHE A 29 2.51 -6.29 -7.99
C PHE A 29 2.20 -7.19 -9.20
N GLN A 30 1.20 -6.80 -9.99
CA GLN A 30 0.83 -7.48 -11.23
C GLN A 30 1.13 -6.62 -12.47
N ASP A 31 2.22 -7.01 -13.15
CA ASP A 31 2.56 -6.68 -14.55
C ASP A 31 2.51 -5.19 -14.97
N GLU A 32 2.69 -4.90 -16.27
CA GLU A 32 3.02 -3.58 -16.85
C GLU A 32 2.08 -2.43 -16.45
N LYS A 33 0.84 -2.74 -16.06
CA LYS A 33 -0.16 -1.74 -15.65
C LYS A 33 0.08 -1.19 -14.24
N ASN A 34 0.99 -1.79 -13.47
CA ASN A 34 1.33 -1.41 -12.09
C ASN A 34 0.12 -1.27 -11.17
N SER A 35 -1.05 -1.82 -11.53
CA SER A 35 -2.24 -1.89 -10.70
C SER A 35 -1.99 -2.85 -9.55
N ALA A 36 -1.23 -2.39 -8.57
CA ALA A 36 -0.97 -3.08 -7.33
C ALA A 36 -1.95 -2.52 -6.31
N GLU A 37 -2.84 -3.33 -5.78
CA GLU A 37 -3.60 -3.00 -4.57
C GLU A 37 -2.70 -3.29 -3.36
N GLY A 38 -2.84 -2.46 -2.32
CA GLY A 38 -1.99 -2.58 -1.15
C GLY A 38 -2.38 -1.68 0.01
N ILE A 39 -1.53 -1.72 1.02
CA ILE A 39 -1.65 -0.93 2.24
C ILE A 39 -0.42 -0.06 2.36
N MET A 40 -0.63 1.25 2.46
CA MET A 40 0.41 2.15 2.93
C MET A 40 0.27 2.33 4.43
N TYR A 41 1.38 2.33 5.14
CA TYR A 41 1.41 2.68 6.54
C TYR A 41 2.53 3.65 6.88
N SER A 42 2.24 4.55 7.79
CA SER A 42 3.21 5.49 8.34
C SER A 42 4.03 4.80 9.43
N SER A 43 5.35 4.98 9.40
CA SER A 43 6.24 4.44 10.43
C SER A 43 6.22 5.25 11.73
N PHE A 44 5.57 6.43 11.73
CA PHE A 44 5.51 7.32 12.89
C PHE A 44 4.32 7.03 13.81
N ASP A 45 3.13 6.87 13.23
CA ASP A 45 1.87 6.70 13.96
C ASP A 45 1.18 5.36 13.67
N HIS A 46 1.82 4.49 12.88
CA HIS A 46 1.28 3.22 12.39
C HIS A 46 -0.07 3.36 11.65
N SER A 47 -0.45 4.57 11.24
CA SER A 47 -1.68 4.79 10.49
C SER A 47 -1.62 4.03 9.16
N LYS A 48 -2.69 3.29 8.84
CA LYS A 48 -2.81 2.49 7.61
C LYS A 48 -3.78 3.15 6.65
N ARG A 49 -3.56 2.98 5.36
CA ARG A 49 -4.45 3.45 4.28
C ARG A 49 -4.50 2.39 3.18
N HIS A 50 -5.69 2.14 2.65
CA HIS A 50 -5.81 1.42 1.40
C HIS A 50 -5.26 2.31 0.29
N CYS A 51 -4.28 1.79 -0.43
CA CYS A 51 -3.69 2.47 -1.54
C CYS A 51 -3.56 1.51 -2.70
N ARG A 52 -3.53 2.07 -3.90
CA ARG A 52 -3.18 1.34 -5.09
C ARG A 52 -2.17 2.12 -5.89
N ILE A 53 -1.32 1.42 -6.62
CA ILE A 53 -0.44 2.03 -7.60
C ILE A 53 -1.17 1.96 -8.94
N GLU A 54 -1.20 3.04 -9.71
CA GLU A 54 -1.68 3.06 -11.09
C GLU A 54 -0.75 3.95 -11.89
N ASN A 55 -0.18 3.44 -13.00
CA ASN A 55 0.74 4.22 -13.84
C ASN A 55 1.90 4.89 -13.06
N LYS A 56 2.46 4.21 -12.06
CA LYS A 56 3.52 4.71 -11.15
C LYS A 56 3.07 5.84 -10.21
N ILE A 57 1.77 6.11 -10.12
CA ILE A 57 1.17 7.04 -9.17
C ILE A 57 0.58 6.23 -8.02
N VAL A 58 0.89 6.63 -6.78
CA VAL A 58 0.26 6.04 -5.58
C VAL A 58 -1.03 6.80 -5.31
N LEU A 59 -2.15 6.09 -5.35
CA LEU A 59 -3.48 6.60 -5.04
C LEU A 59 -3.95 5.99 -3.73
N CYS A 60 -3.94 6.78 -2.66
CA CYS A 60 -4.44 6.36 -1.37
C CYS A 60 -5.87 6.87 -1.16
N GLY A 61 -6.75 6.00 -0.70
CA GLY A 61 -8.07 6.38 -0.21
C GLY A 61 -7.98 7.14 1.12
N GLY A 62 -9.15 7.42 1.70
CA GLY A 62 -9.24 7.94 3.06
C GLY A 62 -8.52 7.03 4.07
N PRO A 63 -8.34 7.49 5.33
CA PRO A 63 -7.81 6.63 6.37
C PRO A 63 -8.59 5.33 6.38
N LEU A 64 -7.89 4.21 6.56
CA LEU A 64 -8.53 2.99 7.05
C LEU A 64 -9.04 3.35 8.44
N GLN A 65 -10.22 3.97 8.50
CA GLN A 65 -11.02 3.90 9.69
C GLN A 65 -11.20 2.41 9.86
N GLU A 66 -10.56 1.87 10.91
CA GLU A 66 -10.97 0.60 11.48
C GLU A 66 -12.48 0.58 11.36
N SER A 67 -13.04 -0.50 10.82
CA SER A 67 -14.44 -0.82 11.04
C SER A 67 -14.61 -0.96 12.54
N GLY A 68 -14.58 0.16 13.26
CA GLY A 68 -15.08 0.27 14.60
C GLY A 68 -16.53 -0.07 14.43
N ASP A 69 -16.89 -1.22 14.95
CA ASP A 69 -18.20 -1.47 15.52
C ASP A 69 -18.87 -0.13 15.79
N ILE A 70 -19.82 0.24 14.93
CA ILE A 70 -20.86 1.16 15.33
C ILE A 70 -21.60 0.37 16.40
N LYS A 71 -21.12 0.41 17.65
CA LYS A 71 -21.90 -0.02 18.78
C LYS A 71 -23.09 0.92 18.77
N PRO A 72 -24.32 0.45 18.49
CA PRO A 72 -25.46 1.32 18.61
C PRO A 72 -25.50 1.81 20.05
N LEU A 73 -25.49 3.12 20.23
CA LEU A 73 -25.98 3.73 21.45
C LEU A 73 -27.49 3.55 21.45
N HIS A 74 -27.97 2.46 22.04
CA HIS A 74 -29.34 2.36 22.54
C HIS A 74 -29.41 1.43 23.74
#